data_AF-A0A1W9LB95-F1
#
_entry.id   AF-A0A1W9LB95-F1
#
_cell.length_a   1.000
_cell.length_b   1.000
_cell.length_c   1.000
_cell.angle_alpha   90.00
_cell.angle_beta   90.00
_cell.angle_gamma   90.00
#
_symmetry.space_group_name_H-M   'P 1'
#
loop_
_entity.id
_entity.type
_entity.pdbx_description
1 polymer ?
#
loop_
_entity_poly.entity_id
_entity_poly.type
_entity_poly.pdbx_seq_one_letter_code
_entity_poly.pdbx_strand_id
1 'polypeptide(L)'
;MASKADLESREASCKSIADFVNLAQEALTDPADGDYARTLLQKAARYCGDVASTVTYAQSVQTLFADAAWAANILGNAETDCQFPKDFVQLADGFKAVLGNSEKARELLQQGADFAMTGAEHLDIANAYWNVLQDADAATDAYKKALSDINDRNQLMALAKTVAQEVGNKTLAKAIYAKVESKSAAALDLTKLAQAVCDDLQDKDYAAEIYARAADKLNGTNDLLTLASEVLKNLGNRETATTMYQKALAATHDFSGFVKLLDATHEKLADSSLARAILEKAEKTATTTAEFMEIAERTLTILQDKELV
;
A
#
# COMPACT_ATOMS: atom_id res chain seq x y z
N MET A 1 -48.07 -8.66 -12.90
CA MET A 1 -47.15 -7.68 -13.52
C MET A 1 -47.88 -6.35 -13.56
N ALA A 2 -47.18 -5.24 -13.33
CA ALA A 2 -47.80 -3.92 -13.29
C ALA A 2 -48.20 -3.51 -14.72
N SER A 3 -49.42 -2.99 -14.90
CA SER A 3 -49.81 -2.42 -16.18
C SER A 3 -49.10 -1.09 -16.40
N LYS A 4 -49.04 -0.61 -17.66
CA LYS A 4 -48.53 0.73 -17.96
C LYS A 4 -49.20 1.82 -17.12
N ALA A 5 -50.51 1.75 -16.92
CA ALA A 5 -51.25 2.71 -16.10
C ALA A 5 -50.82 2.67 -14.61
N ASP A 6 -50.51 1.48 -14.08
CA ASP A 6 -49.99 1.34 -12.71
C ASP A 6 -48.62 2.01 -12.57
N LEU A 7 -47.75 1.84 -13.58
CA LEU A 7 -46.42 2.45 -13.60
C LEU A 7 -46.49 3.97 -13.79
N GLU A 8 -47.35 4.47 -14.67
CA GLU A 8 -47.57 5.90 -14.90
C GLU A 8 -48.01 6.63 -13.61
N SER A 9 -48.86 5.99 -12.80
CA SER A 9 -49.30 6.56 -11.52
C SER A 9 -48.17 6.73 -10.50
N ARG A 10 -47.09 5.95 -10.63
CA ARG A 10 -45.91 5.96 -9.76
C ARG A 10 -44.81 6.90 -10.26
N GLU A 11 -44.88 7.39 -11.49
CA GLU A 11 -43.88 8.33 -12.00
C GLU A 11 -43.77 9.61 -11.15
N ALA A 12 -44.91 10.10 -10.64
CA ALA A 12 -44.97 11.32 -9.83
C ALA A 12 -44.21 11.21 -8.50
N SER A 13 -43.93 9.99 -8.02
CA SER A 13 -43.16 9.76 -6.79
C SER A 13 -41.66 9.58 -7.05
N CYS A 14 -41.22 9.48 -8.31
CA CYS A 14 -39.81 9.33 -8.66
C CYS A 14 -39.04 10.62 -8.41
N LYS A 15 -37.90 10.51 -7.72
CA LYS A 15 -37.06 11.65 -7.30
C LYS A 15 -35.58 11.47 -7.65
N SER A 16 -35.23 10.37 -8.31
CA SER A 16 -33.85 10.03 -8.65
C SER A 16 -33.77 9.23 -9.94
N ILE A 17 -32.56 9.13 -10.51
CA ILE A 17 -32.27 8.22 -11.63
C ILE A 17 -32.68 6.79 -11.27
N ALA A 18 -32.33 6.33 -10.06
CA ALA A 18 -32.63 4.98 -9.59
C ALA A 18 -34.14 4.66 -9.57
N ASP A 19 -34.98 5.62 -9.17
CA ASP A 19 -36.44 5.43 -9.18
C ASP A 19 -36.96 5.19 -10.61
N PHE A 20 -36.50 5.99 -11.57
CA PHE A 20 -36.89 5.82 -12.97
C PHE A 20 -36.31 4.54 -13.59
N VAL A 21 -35.09 4.15 -13.23
CA VAL A 21 -34.48 2.88 -13.67
C VAL A 21 -35.27 1.68 -13.16
N ASN A 22 -35.70 1.71 -11.90
CA ASN A 22 -36.54 0.65 -11.33
C ASN A 22 -37.89 0.55 -12.05
N LEU A 23 -38.56 1.68 -12.32
CA LEU A 23 -39.80 1.66 -13.10
C LEU A 23 -39.56 1.17 -14.54
N ALA A 24 -38.46 1.56 -15.18
CA ALA A 24 -38.11 1.10 -16.52
C ALA A 24 -37.85 -0.42 -16.55
N GLN A 25 -37.20 -0.95 -15.52
CA GLN A 25 -36.98 -2.38 -15.36
C GLN A 25 -38.31 -3.14 -15.18
N GLU A 26 -39.26 -2.59 -14.42
CA GLU A 26 -40.61 -3.15 -14.28
C GLU A 26 -41.39 -3.11 -15.60
N ALA A 27 -41.27 -2.03 -16.38
CA ALA A 27 -41.89 -1.91 -17.70
C ALA A 27 -41.35 -2.95 -18.71
N LEU A 28 -40.15 -3.50 -18.48
CA LEU A 28 -39.58 -4.58 -19.28
C LEU A 28 -40.05 -5.98 -18.84
N THR A 29 -40.93 -6.08 -17.85
CA THR A 29 -41.59 -7.35 -17.44
C THR A 29 -42.90 -7.57 -18.19
N ASP A 30 -43.31 -8.82 -18.38
CA ASP A 30 -44.41 -9.21 -19.29
C ASP A 30 -45.79 -8.55 -18.94
N PRO A 31 -46.52 -7.98 -19.91
CA PRO A 31 -46.10 -7.69 -21.26
C PRO A 31 -45.05 -6.57 -21.27
N ALA A 32 -43.88 -6.86 -21.83
CA ALA A 32 -42.78 -5.91 -21.87
C ALA A 32 -43.12 -4.74 -22.80
N ASP A 33 -43.04 -3.51 -22.27
CA ASP A 33 -43.20 -2.25 -22.99
C ASP A 33 -41.86 -1.51 -23.04
N GLY A 34 -41.02 -1.89 -24.00
CA GLY A 34 -39.69 -1.31 -24.18
C GLY A 34 -39.71 0.19 -24.53
N ASP A 35 -40.73 0.65 -25.25
CA ASP A 35 -40.85 2.07 -25.64
C ASP A 35 -41.19 2.94 -24.42
N TYR A 36 -42.07 2.45 -23.55
CA TYR A 36 -42.36 3.12 -22.29
C TYR A 36 -41.17 3.08 -21.33
N ALA A 37 -40.46 1.96 -21.23
CA ALA A 37 -39.22 1.86 -20.46
C ALA A 37 -38.16 2.89 -20.93
N ARG A 38 -38.01 3.09 -22.25
CA ARG A 38 -37.14 4.13 -22.81
C ARG A 38 -37.61 5.54 -22.43
N THR A 39 -38.92 5.78 -22.48
CA THR A 39 -39.53 7.06 -22.06
C THR A 39 -39.23 7.38 -20.60
N LEU A 40 -39.29 6.37 -19.71
CA LEU A 40 -38.94 6.52 -18.29
C LEU A 40 -37.46 6.90 -18.11
N LEU A 41 -36.53 6.26 -18.83
CA LEU A 41 -35.13 6.67 -18.78
C LEU A 41 -34.89 8.07 -19.38
N GLN A 42 -35.59 8.48 -20.44
CA GLN A 42 -35.49 9.85 -20.94
C GLN A 42 -35.93 10.87 -19.88
N LYS A 43 -36.99 10.56 -19.11
CA LYS A 43 -37.41 11.38 -17.97
C LYS A 43 -36.41 11.39 -16.81
N ALA A 44 -35.55 10.38 -16.70
CA ALA A 44 -34.50 10.30 -15.68
C ALA A 44 -33.36 11.30 -15.92
N ALA A 45 -33.14 11.73 -17.17
CA ALA A 45 -32.03 12.61 -17.54
C ALA A 45 -31.99 13.92 -16.73
N ARG A 46 -33.15 14.46 -16.33
CA ARG A 46 -33.24 15.69 -15.51
C ARG A 46 -32.63 15.57 -14.10
N TYR A 47 -32.31 14.36 -13.66
CA TYR A 47 -31.65 14.09 -12.37
C TYR A 47 -30.14 13.86 -12.52
N CYS A 48 -29.59 14.04 -13.72
CA CYS A 48 -28.14 14.13 -13.92
C CYS A 48 -27.68 15.52 -13.48
N GLY A 49 -27.10 15.60 -12.28
CA GLY A 49 -26.67 16.86 -11.67
C GLY A 49 -25.14 17.08 -11.69
N ASP A 50 -24.39 16.03 -12.00
CA ASP A 50 -22.94 16.00 -12.06
C ASP A 50 -22.46 14.86 -12.98
N VAL A 51 -21.15 14.74 -13.16
CA VAL A 51 -20.56 13.72 -14.04
C VAL A 51 -20.85 12.31 -13.52
N ALA A 52 -20.75 12.08 -12.21
CA ALA A 52 -21.02 10.77 -11.61
C ALA A 52 -22.47 10.28 -11.84
N SER A 53 -23.46 11.15 -11.62
CA SER A 53 -24.86 10.83 -11.90
C SER A 53 -25.11 10.63 -13.40
N THR A 54 -24.42 11.38 -14.26
CA THR A 54 -24.49 11.22 -15.72
C THR A 54 -23.91 9.87 -16.18
N VAL A 55 -22.78 9.44 -15.61
CA VAL A 55 -22.19 8.11 -15.85
C VAL A 55 -23.15 7.01 -15.39
N THR A 56 -23.77 7.16 -14.21
CA THR A 56 -24.78 6.23 -13.70
C THR A 56 -25.98 6.11 -14.62
N TYR A 57 -26.42 7.24 -15.19
CA TYR A 57 -27.48 7.28 -16.18
C TYR A 57 -27.11 6.54 -17.47
N ALA A 58 -25.92 6.81 -18.02
CA ALA A 58 -25.41 6.11 -19.20
C ALA A 58 -25.27 4.59 -18.97
N GLN A 59 -24.78 4.19 -17.80
CA GLN A 59 -24.70 2.78 -17.41
C GLN A 59 -26.08 2.13 -17.37
N SER A 60 -27.11 2.83 -16.88
CA SER A 60 -28.47 2.30 -16.83
C SER A 60 -29.05 2.07 -18.23
N VAL A 61 -28.78 2.98 -19.16
CA VAL A 61 -29.13 2.82 -20.58
C VAL A 61 -28.46 1.58 -21.17
N GLN A 62 -27.17 1.41 -20.93
CA GLN A 62 -26.43 0.26 -21.42
C GLN A 62 -26.92 -1.06 -20.81
N THR A 63 -27.22 -1.07 -19.50
CA THR A 63 -27.71 -2.26 -18.80
C THR A 63 -29.11 -2.68 -19.27
N LEU A 64 -30.04 -1.75 -19.42
CA LEU A 64 -31.43 -2.08 -19.76
C LEU A 64 -31.64 -2.33 -21.26
N PHE A 65 -30.89 -1.66 -22.12
CA PHE A 65 -31.16 -1.65 -23.56
C PHE A 65 -29.98 -2.07 -24.44
N ALA A 66 -28.78 -2.29 -23.88
CA ALA A 66 -27.54 -2.51 -24.63
C ALA A 66 -27.29 -1.45 -25.73
N ASP A 67 -27.77 -0.22 -25.51
CA ASP A 67 -27.75 0.87 -26.48
C ASP A 67 -26.48 1.72 -26.32
N ALA A 68 -25.38 1.20 -26.85
CA ALA A 68 -24.06 1.82 -26.74
C ALA A 68 -24.01 3.21 -27.39
N ALA A 69 -24.79 3.45 -28.45
CA ALA A 69 -24.85 4.75 -29.12
C ALA A 69 -25.51 5.79 -28.22
N TRP A 70 -26.62 5.44 -27.56
CA TRP A 70 -27.25 6.34 -26.60
C TRP A 70 -26.36 6.61 -25.39
N ALA A 71 -25.76 5.56 -24.81
CA ALA A 71 -24.81 5.74 -23.70
C ALA A 71 -23.60 6.60 -24.10
N ALA A 72 -23.05 6.44 -25.30
CA ALA A 72 -21.96 7.27 -25.81
C ALA A 72 -22.36 8.74 -25.97
N ASN A 73 -23.58 9.03 -26.44
CA ASN A 73 -24.06 10.41 -26.52
C ASN A 73 -24.21 11.05 -25.13
N ILE A 74 -24.69 10.30 -24.13
CA ILE A 74 -24.80 10.78 -22.74
C ILE A 74 -23.42 11.13 -22.20
N LEU A 75 -22.47 10.21 -22.30
CA LEU A 75 -21.11 10.42 -21.80
C LEU A 75 -20.36 11.52 -22.56
N GLY A 76 -20.51 11.59 -23.89
CA GLY A 76 -19.87 12.62 -24.71
C GLY A 76 -20.37 14.03 -24.37
N ASN A 77 -21.66 14.20 -24.08
CA ASN A 77 -22.19 15.48 -23.63
C ASN A 77 -21.66 15.89 -22.24
N ALA A 78 -21.37 14.93 -21.37
CA ALA A 78 -20.83 15.21 -20.04
C ALA A 78 -19.39 15.76 -20.06
N GLU A 79 -18.64 15.55 -21.16
CA GLU A 79 -17.27 16.03 -21.29
C GLU A 79 -17.18 17.56 -21.23
N THR A 80 -18.17 18.27 -21.79
CA THR A 80 -18.21 19.74 -21.72
C THR A 80 -18.52 20.28 -20.33
N ASP A 81 -19.03 19.43 -19.44
CA ASP A 81 -19.40 19.78 -18.08
C ASP A 81 -18.27 19.47 -17.06
N CYS A 82 -17.16 18.87 -17.51
CA CYS A 82 -16.00 18.63 -16.65
C CYS A 82 -15.33 19.95 -16.25
N GLN A 83 -15.23 20.20 -14.94
CA GLN A 83 -14.66 21.44 -14.38
C GLN A 83 -13.36 21.20 -13.60
N PHE A 84 -13.19 19.99 -13.06
CA PHE A 84 -12.06 19.62 -12.21
C PHE A 84 -11.41 18.30 -12.70
N PRO A 85 -10.12 18.03 -12.36
CA PRO A 85 -9.46 16.78 -12.71
C PRO A 85 -10.27 15.52 -12.35
N LYS A 86 -10.96 15.53 -11.20
CA LYS A 86 -11.82 14.42 -10.75
C LYS A 86 -12.99 14.14 -11.70
N ASP A 87 -13.50 15.15 -12.40
CA ASP A 87 -14.63 15.01 -13.32
C ASP A 87 -14.17 14.21 -14.55
N PHE A 88 -12.98 14.52 -15.06
CA PHE A 88 -12.33 13.75 -16.12
C PHE A 88 -12.05 12.29 -15.70
N VAL A 89 -11.63 12.06 -14.44
CA VAL A 89 -11.46 10.71 -13.90
C VAL A 89 -12.77 9.93 -13.89
N GLN A 90 -13.85 10.54 -13.38
CA GLN A 90 -15.17 9.91 -13.35
C GLN A 90 -15.69 9.61 -14.76
N LEU A 91 -15.48 10.54 -15.69
CA LEU A 91 -15.92 10.34 -17.07
C LEU A 91 -15.08 9.27 -17.78
N ALA A 92 -13.77 9.22 -17.55
CA ALA A 92 -12.89 8.19 -18.08
C ALA A 92 -13.30 6.79 -17.60
N ASP A 93 -13.59 6.64 -16.31
CA ASP A 93 -14.14 5.40 -15.74
C ASP A 93 -15.47 5.04 -16.42
N GLY A 94 -16.37 6.00 -16.59
CA GLY A 94 -17.63 5.81 -17.32
C GLY A 94 -17.43 5.30 -18.76
N PHE A 95 -16.56 5.94 -19.55
CA PHE A 95 -16.27 5.47 -20.91
C PHE A 95 -15.67 4.05 -20.94
N LYS A 96 -14.80 3.73 -19.98
CA LYS A 96 -14.21 2.40 -19.87
C LYS A 96 -15.23 1.35 -19.41
N ALA A 97 -15.98 1.62 -18.36
CA ALA A 97 -16.91 0.66 -17.74
C ALA A 97 -18.17 0.44 -18.59
N VAL A 98 -18.76 1.52 -19.13
CA VAL A 98 -20.01 1.45 -19.89
C VAL A 98 -19.77 0.99 -21.32
N LEU A 99 -18.70 1.47 -21.96
CA LEU A 99 -18.48 1.30 -23.41
C LEU A 99 -17.22 0.50 -23.76
N GLY A 100 -16.39 0.13 -22.79
CA GLY A 100 -15.09 -0.50 -23.04
C GLY A 100 -14.07 0.42 -23.72
N ASN A 101 -14.36 1.72 -23.84
CA ASN A 101 -13.58 2.65 -24.65
C ASN A 101 -12.33 3.14 -23.90
N SER A 102 -11.27 2.34 -24.00
CA SER A 102 -10.00 2.61 -23.32
C SER A 102 -9.23 3.78 -23.93
N GLU A 103 -9.42 4.04 -25.23
CA GLU A 103 -8.77 5.16 -25.92
C GLU A 103 -9.33 6.49 -25.42
N LYS A 104 -10.66 6.63 -25.39
CA LYS A 104 -11.29 7.85 -24.87
C LYS A 104 -11.06 8.03 -23.37
N ALA A 105 -11.09 6.94 -22.60
CA ALA A 105 -10.73 7.00 -21.19
C ALA A 105 -9.29 7.51 -20.99
N ARG A 106 -8.32 7.06 -21.79
CA ARG A 106 -6.94 7.59 -21.73
C ARG A 106 -6.88 9.06 -22.09
N GLU A 107 -7.58 9.49 -23.14
CA GLU A 107 -7.64 10.90 -23.55
C GLU A 107 -8.17 11.79 -22.42
N LEU A 108 -9.27 11.37 -21.77
CA LEU A 108 -9.86 12.10 -20.64
C LEU A 108 -8.91 12.16 -19.44
N LEU A 109 -8.24 11.05 -19.11
CA LEU A 109 -7.23 11.06 -18.04
C LEU A 109 -6.05 11.99 -18.37
N GLN A 110 -5.65 12.10 -19.63
CA GLN A 110 -4.63 13.05 -20.05
C GLN A 110 -5.11 14.50 -19.86
N GLN A 111 -6.35 14.82 -20.28
CA GLN A 111 -6.94 16.14 -20.05
C GLN A 111 -6.99 16.46 -18.54
N GLY A 112 -7.48 15.53 -17.72
CA GLY A 112 -7.48 15.68 -16.26
C GLY A 112 -6.08 15.87 -15.67
N ALA A 113 -5.08 15.17 -16.21
CA ALA A 113 -3.68 15.31 -15.81
C ALA A 113 -3.08 16.69 -16.15
N ASP A 114 -3.50 17.29 -17.26
CA ASP A 114 -3.09 18.61 -17.71
C ASP A 114 -3.70 19.74 -16.85
N PHE A 115 -4.88 19.50 -16.27
CA PHE A 115 -5.54 20.42 -15.33
C PHE A 115 -5.17 20.18 -13.86
N ALA A 116 -4.55 19.06 -13.51
CA ALA A 116 -4.15 18.77 -12.14
C ALA A 116 -3.04 19.73 -11.68
N MET A 117 -3.26 20.38 -10.53
CA MET A 117 -2.36 21.39 -9.98
C MET A 117 -1.77 20.99 -8.62
N THR A 118 -2.41 20.05 -7.93
CA THR A 118 -2.02 19.58 -6.61
C THR A 118 -1.59 18.12 -6.65
N GLY A 119 -0.74 17.72 -5.72
CA GLY A 119 -0.36 16.31 -5.61
C GLY A 119 -1.52 15.37 -5.30
N ALA A 120 -2.59 15.85 -4.65
CA ALA A 120 -3.82 15.08 -4.45
C ALA A 120 -4.53 14.79 -5.78
N GLU A 121 -4.65 15.79 -6.65
CA GLU A 121 -5.23 15.60 -7.99
C GLU A 121 -4.36 14.71 -8.87
N HIS A 122 -3.03 14.87 -8.82
CA HIS A 122 -2.12 13.95 -9.51
C HIS A 122 -2.21 12.51 -8.98
N LEU A 123 -2.49 12.34 -7.69
CA LEU A 123 -2.69 11.01 -7.10
C LEU A 123 -3.99 10.38 -7.60
N ASP A 124 -5.08 11.15 -7.69
CA ASP A 124 -6.34 10.69 -8.26
C ASP A 124 -6.17 10.27 -9.72
N ILE A 125 -5.43 11.06 -10.51
CA ILE A 125 -5.08 10.75 -11.90
C ILE A 125 -4.23 9.47 -11.99
N ALA A 126 -3.22 9.31 -11.13
CA ALA A 126 -2.36 8.13 -11.12
C ALA A 126 -3.15 6.85 -10.80
N ASN A 127 -4.00 6.93 -9.77
CA ASN A 127 -4.90 5.85 -9.41
C ASN A 127 -5.88 5.53 -10.54
N ALA A 128 -6.35 6.53 -11.27
CA ALA A 128 -7.23 6.31 -12.41
C ALA A 128 -6.52 5.61 -13.57
N TYR A 129 -5.29 6.00 -13.93
CA TYR A 129 -4.50 5.30 -14.94
C TYR A 129 -4.30 3.83 -14.59
N TRP A 130 -4.07 3.52 -13.32
CA TRP A 130 -3.94 2.15 -12.88
C TRP A 130 -5.29 1.41 -12.83
N ASN A 131 -6.27 1.93 -12.10
CA ASN A 131 -7.53 1.21 -11.85
C ASN A 131 -8.43 1.11 -13.09
N VAL A 132 -8.45 2.14 -13.94
CA VAL A 132 -9.30 2.19 -15.13
C VAL A 132 -8.61 1.54 -16.33
N LEU A 133 -7.32 1.82 -16.52
CA LEU A 133 -6.59 1.43 -17.74
C LEU A 133 -5.52 0.36 -17.55
N GLN A 134 -5.12 0.07 -16.30
CA GLN A 134 -3.95 -0.75 -15.98
C GLN A 134 -2.68 -0.24 -16.70
N ASP A 135 -2.59 1.09 -16.89
CA ASP A 135 -1.47 1.74 -17.56
C ASP A 135 -0.39 2.09 -16.53
N ALA A 136 0.55 1.15 -16.33
CA ALA A 136 1.61 1.29 -15.33
C ALA A 136 2.55 2.47 -15.61
N ASP A 137 2.81 2.79 -16.88
CA ASP A 137 3.73 3.87 -17.26
C ASP A 137 3.10 5.23 -16.98
N ALA A 138 1.86 5.45 -17.43
CA ALA A 138 1.14 6.69 -17.16
C ALA A 138 0.85 6.87 -15.67
N ALA A 139 0.47 5.80 -14.96
CA ALA A 139 0.29 5.83 -13.51
C ALA A 139 1.60 6.20 -12.81
N THR A 140 2.72 5.60 -13.19
CA THR A 140 4.07 5.91 -12.65
C THR A 140 4.39 7.40 -12.78
N ASP A 141 4.17 7.99 -13.95
CA ASP A 141 4.50 9.40 -14.18
C ASP A 141 3.59 10.34 -13.39
N ALA A 142 2.30 10.02 -13.27
CA ALA A 142 1.38 10.77 -12.42
C ALA A 142 1.73 10.63 -10.93
N TYR A 143 2.11 9.44 -10.45
CA TYR A 143 2.59 9.25 -9.08
C TYR A 143 3.85 10.06 -8.77
N LYS A 144 4.79 10.18 -9.72
CA LYS A 144 5.97 11.04 -9.55
C LYS A 144 5.58 12.51 -9.36
N LYS A 145 4.58 13.00 -10.10
CA LYS A 145 4.04 14.36 -9.93
C LYS A 145 3.36 14.51 -8.58
N ALA A 146 2.55 13.54 -8.17
CA ALA A 146 1.90 13.53 -6.85
C ALA A 146 2.91 13.57 -5.70
N LEU A 147 4.03 12.86 -5.85
CA LEU A 147 5.04 12.67 -4.82
C LEU A 147 5.66 13.99 -4.33
N SER A 148 5.69 15.07 -5.13
CA SER A 148 6.27 16.36 -4.69
C SER A 148 5.57 16.93 -3.46
N ASP A 149 4.26 16.73 -3.36
CA ASP A 149 3.43 17.38 -2.35
C ASP A 149 3.11 16.46 -1.17
N ILE A 150 3.24 15.14 -1.37
CA ILE A 150 3.03 14.15 -0.30
C ILE A 150 4.23 14.17 0.66
N ASN A 151 3.93 14.53 1.90
CA ASN A 151 4.94 14.69 2.96
C ASN A 151 4.66 13.88 4.22
N ASP A 152 3.43 13.39 4.39
CA ASP A 152 3.06 12.51 5.48
C ASP A 152 3.70 11.12 5.30
N ARG A 153 4.31 10.60 6.36
CA ARG A 153 5.06 9.36 6.33
C ARG A 153 4.16 8.15 6.03
N ASN A 154 2.95 8.13 6.59
CA ASN A 154 2.04 7.00 6.40
C ASN A 154 1.46 7.00 4.99
N GLN A 155 1.15 8.18 4.43
CA GLN A 155 0.76 8.32 3.03
C GLN A 155 1.87 7.87 2.07
N LEU A 156 3.12 8.25 2.35
CA LEU A 156 4.27 7.80 1.55
C LEU A 156 4.47 6.28 1.63
N MET A 157 4.32 5.66 2.81
CA MET A 157 4.40 4.20 2.97
C MET A 157 3.30 3.49 2.19
N ALA A 158 2.06 3.96 2.29
CA ALA A 158 0.93 3.39 1.54
C ALA A 158 1.15 3.50 0.03
N LEU A 159 1.60 4.68 -0.43
CA LEU A 159 1.91 4.89 -1.85
C LEU A 159 3.04 3.98 -2.33
N ALA A 160 4.13 3.85 -1.57
CA ALA A 160 5.25 2.98 -1.93
C ALA A 160 4.80 1.52 -2.08
N LYS A 161 3.96 1.04 -1.16
CA LYS A 161 3.37 -0.29 -1.23
C LYS A 161 2.51 -0.48 -2.48
N THR A 162 1.57 0.43 -2.76
CA THR A 162 0.73 0.36 -3.96
C THR A 162 1.57 0.35 -5.24
N VAL A 163 2.57 1.24 -5.33
CA VAL A 163 3.47 1.30 -6.49
C VAL A 163 4.31 0.03 -6.63
N ALA A 164 4.74 -0.59 -5.54
CA ALA A 164 5.53 -1.82 -5.56
C ALA A 164 4.70 -3.05 -5.92
N GLN A 165 3.56 -3.24 -5.26
CA GLN A 165 2.80 -4.50 -5.28
C GLN A 165 1.70 -4.51 -6.33
N GLU A 166 1.07 -3.36 -6.59
CA GLU A 166 -0.03 -3.28 -7.56
C GLU A 166 0.52 -2.83 -8.91
N VAL A 167 1.14 -1.65 -8.99
CA VAL A 167 1.67 -1.10 -10.25
C VAL A 167 2.90 -1.88 -10.73
N GLY A 168 3.64 -2.53 -9.83
CA GLY A 168 4.83 -3.31 -10.14
C GLY A 168 6.10 -2.47 -10.39
N ASN A 169 6.06 -1.16 -10.16
CA ASN A 169 7.22 -0.29 -10.37
C ASN A 169 8.11 -0.22 -9.12
N LYS A 170 8.92 -1.26 -8.92
CA LYS A 170 9.85 -1.35 -7.79
C LYS A 170 10.86 -0.21 -7.73
N THR A 171 11.25 0.37 -8.87
CA THR A 171 12.18 1.51 -8.92
C THR A 171 11.57 2.77 -8.32
N LEU A 172 10.34 3.13 -8.71
CA LEU A 172 9.64 4.27 -8.13
C LEU A 172 9.31 4.02 -6.66
N ALA A 173 8.84 2.82 -6.31
CA ALA A 173 8.56 2.47 -4.92
C ALA A 173 9.80 2.58 -4.02
N LYS A 174 10.98 2.14 -4.50
CA LYS A 174 12.26 2.35 -3.78
C LYS A 174 12.58 3.83 -3.58
N ALA A 175 12.32 4.69 -4.57
CA ALA A 175 12.49 6.13 -4.42
C ALA A 175 11.53 6.75 -3.39
N ILE A 176 10.29 6.25 -3.32
CA ILE A 176 9.31 6.68 -2.30
C ILE A 176 9.75 6.21 -0.91
N TYR A 177 10.20 4.96 -0.76
CA TYR A 177 10.77 4.46 0.49
C TYR A 177 12.00 5.25 0.94
N ALA A 178 12.87 5.68 0.02
CA ALA A 178 13.98 6.57 0.34
C ALA A 178 13.50 7.94 0.88
N LYS A 179 12.37 8.46 0.38
CA LYS A 179 11.73 9.68 0.93
C LYS A 179 11.09 9.44 2.30
N VAL A 180 10.54 8.26 2.56
CA VAL A 180 10.11 7.85 3.91
C VAL A 180 11.30 7.81 4.86
N GLU A 181 12.41 7.23 4.39
CA GLU A 181 13.63 7.08 5.16
C GLU A 181 14.20 8.44 5.58
N SER A 182 14.26 9.41 4.67
CA SER A 182 14.77 10.75 4.98
C SER A 182 13.94 11.48 6.04
N LYS A 183 12.72 11.02 6.32
CA LYS A 183 11.82 11.53 7.36
C LYS A 183 11.82 10.65 8.63
N SER A 184 12.55 9.54 8.64
CA SER A 184 12.58 8.57 9.73
C SER A 184 13.73 8.88 10.68
N ALA A 185 13.41 9.35 11.89
CA ALA A 185 14.41 9.76 12.87
C ALA A 185 14.68 8.69 13.94
N ALA A 186 13.69 7.88 14.29
CA ALA A 186 13.80 6.87 15.34
C ALA A 186 14.20 5.50 14.79
N ALA A 187 14.86 4.68 15.62
CA ALA A 187 15.20 3.30 15.27
C ALA A 187 13.96 2.50 14.86
N LEU A 188 12.86 2.63 15.62
CA LEU A 188 11.60 1.93 15.36
C LEU A 188 10.99 2.30 14.00
N ASP A 189 11.14 3.55 13.55
CA ASP A 189 10.63 3.97 12.24
C ASP A 189 11.44 3.32 11.12
N LEU A 190 12.77 3.29 11.26
CA LEU A 190 13.67 2.61 10.32
C LEU A 190 13.43 1.10 10.30
N THR A 191 13.19 0.48 11.46
CA THR A 191 12.84 -0.94 11.56
C THR A 191 11.56 -1.27 10.78
N LYS A 192 10.50 -0.46 10.95
CA LYS A 192 9.24 -0.63 10.20
C LYS A 192 9.43 -0.42 8.71
N LEU A 193 10.26 0.54 8.34
CA LEU A 193 10.63 0.79 6.95
C LEU A 193 11.38 -0.41 6.34
N ALA A 194 12.37 -0.95 7.04
CA ALA A 194 13.14 -2.11 6.56
C ALA A 194 12.24 -3.34 6.35
N GLN A 195 11.28 -3.57 7.26
CA GLN A 195 10.25 -4.60 7.08
C GLN A 195 9.43 -4.37 5.81
N ALA A 196 8.91 -3.16 5.60
CA ALA A 196 8.14 -2.85 4.41
C ALA A 196 8.96 -3.01 3.12
N VAL A 197 10.24 -2.65 3.13
CA VAL A 197 11.15 -2.89 2.00
C VAL A 197 11.31 -4.40 1.72
N CYS A 198 11.40 -5.24 2.76
CA CYS A 198 11.42 -6.70 2.59
C CYS A 198 10.13 -7.21 1.96
N ASP A 199 8.99 -6.78 2.48
CA ASP A 199 7.68 -7.31 2.11
C ASP A 199 7.25 -6.84 0.71
N ASP A 200 7.49 -5.56 0.40
CA ASP A 200 6.95 -4.91 -0.79
C ASP A 200 7.94 -4.94 -1.96
N LEU A 201 9.23 -4.69 -1.71
CA LEU A 201 10.26 -4.69 -2.76
C LEU A 201 10.98 -6.04 -2.90
N GLN A 202 11.06 -6.82 -1.82
CA GLN A 202 11.94 -7.98 -1.70
C GLN A 202 13.43 -7.62 -1.89
N ASP A 203 13.78 -6.37 -1.61
CA ASP A 203 15.14 -5.83 -1.70
C ASP A 203 15.84 -6.03 -0.35
N LYS A 204 16.38 -7.23 -0.15
CA LYS A 204 17.03 -7.62 1.10
C LYS A 204 18.27 -6.80 1.43
N ASP A 205 18.99 -6.36 0.41
CA ASP A 205 20.21 -5.56 0.58
C ASP A 205 19.85 -4.16 1.08
N TYR A 206 18.87 -3.52 0.46
CA TYR A 206 18.40 -2.22 0.93
C TYR A 206 17.79 -2.30 2.35
N ALA A 207 17.01 -3.34 2.63
CA ALA A 207 16.49 -3.56 3.98
C ALA A 207 17.63 -3.76 5.01
N ALA A 208 18.69 -4.51 4.67
CA ALA A 208 19.85 -4.68 5.55
C ALA A 208 20.53 -3.35 5.88
N GLU A 209 20.69 -2.47 4.90
CA GLU A 209 21.24 -1.11 5.10
C GLU A 209 20.36 -0.26 6.02
N ILE A 210 19.03 -0.35 5.89
CA ILE A 210 18.09 0.36 6.79
C ILE A 210 18.18 -0.21 8.21
N TYR A 211 18.24 -1.53 8.36
CA TYR A 211 18.42 -2.20 9.66
C TYR A 211 19.73 -1.80 10.34
N ALA A 212 20.84 -1.71 9.60
CA ALA A 212 22.11 -1.22 10.14
C ALA A 212 21.98 0.22 10.69
N ARG A 213 21.32 1.11 9.94
CA ARG A 213 21.04 2.48 10.38
C ARG A 213 20.09 2.54 11.58
N ALA A 214 19.15 1.61 11.70
CA ALA A 214 18.31 1.47 12.88
C ALA A 214 19.16 1.05 14.10
N ALA A 215 20.06 0.08 13.94
CA ALA A 215 20.97 -0.36 14.98
C ALA A 215 21.90 0.77 15.44
N ASP A 216 22.35 1.64 14.53
CA ASP A 216 23.18 2.81 14.86
C ASP A 216 22.53 3.77 15.86
N LYS A 217 21.20 3.80 15.90
CA LYS A 217 20.42 4.62 16.83
C LYS A 217 20.14 3.93 18.17
N LEU A 218 20.48 2.66 18.31
CA LEU A 218 20.25 1.87 19.52
C LEU A 218 21.55 1.75 20.34
N ASN A 219 21.39 1.84 21.66
CA ASN A 219 22.47 1.69 22.64
C ASN A 219 22.17 0.62 23.70
N GLY A 220 20.97 0.02 23.71
CA GLY A 220 20.59 -1.01 24.68
C GLY A 220 20.82 -2.41 24.12
N THR A 221 21.38 -3.31 24.94
CA THR A 221 21.60 -4.72 24.59
C THR A 221 20.31 -5.39 24.11
N ASN A 222 19.21 -5.23 24.84
CA ASN A 222 17.94 -5.87 24.50
C ASN A 222 17.33 -5.35 23.19
N ASP A 223 17.43 -4.05 22.94
CA ASP A 223 16.90 -3.44 21.70
C ASP A 223 17.70 -3.93 20.49
N LEU A 224 19.03 -3.99 20.62
CA LEU A 224 19.93 -4.53 19.59
C LEU A 224 19.67 -6.02 19.33
N LEU A 225 19.46 -6.81 20.37
CA LEU A 225 19.12 -8.24 20.24
C LEU A 225 17.76 -8.47 19.57
N THR A 226 16.78 -7.61 19.89
CA THR A 226 15.46 -7.65 19.25
C THR A 226 15.59 -7.34 17.75
N LEU A 227 16.31 -6.27 17.41
CA LEU A 227 16.55 -5.88 16.02
C LEU A 227 17.31 -6.95 15.24
N ALA A 228 18.34 -7.57 15.84
CA ALA A 228 19.09 -8.66 15.22
C ALA A 228 18.21 -9.88 14.95
N SER A 229 17.26 -10.17 15.85
CA SER A 229 16.30 -11.26 15.66
C SER A 229 15.35 -10.98 14.50
N GLU A 230 14.91 -9.73 14.32
CA GLU A 230 14.13 -9.33 13.15
C GLU A 230 14.92 -9.45 11.85
N VAL A 231 16.19 -9.03 11.84
CA VAL A 231 17.10 -9.22 10.69
C VAL A 231 17.21 -10.69 10.30
N LEU A 232 17.43 -11.58 11.27
CA LEU A 232 17.49 -13.03 11.00
C LEU A 232 16.17 -13.56 10.46
N LYS A 233 15.04 -13.14 11.05
CA LYS A 233 13.70 -13.57 10.64
C LYS A 233 13.36 -13.12 9.21
N ASN A 234 13.60 -11.85 8.91
CA ASN A 234 13.11 -11.21 7.69
C ASN A 234 14.08 -11.37 6.52
N LEU A 235 15.38 -11.30 6.79
CA LEU A 235 16.41 -11.35 5.75
C LEU A 235 17.06 -12.73 5.65
N GLY A 236 17.18 -13.46 6.78
CA GLY A 236 18.11 -14.58 6.90
C GLY A 236 19.57 -14.11 6.87
N ASN A 237 19.82 -12.80 6.99
CA ASN A 237 21.15 -12.22 6.88
C ASN A 237 21.87 -12.31 8.22
N ARG A 238 22.66 -13.37 8.36
CA ARG A 238 23.45 -13.63 9.56
C ARG A 238 24.57 -12.63 9.78
N GLU A 239 25.16 -12.10 8.72
CA GLU A 239 26.25 -11.13 8.82
C GLU A 239 25.75 -9.83 9.46
N THR A 240 24.66 -9.26 8.94
CA THR A 240 24.02 -8.07 9.50
C THR A 240 23.53 -8.31 10.93
N ALA A 241 23.02 -9.50 11.26
CA ALA A 241 22.67 -9.81 12.64
C ALA A 241 23.91 -9.83 13.54
N THR A 242 25.00 -10.47 13.09
CA THR A 242 26.25 -10.60 13.87
C THR A 242 26.83 -9.24 14.25
N THR A 243 26.80 -8.24 13.36
CA THR A 243 27.26 -6.88 13.70
C THR A 243 26.42 -6.23 14.81
N MET A 244 25.11 -6.50 14.85
CA MET A 244 24.24 -6.03 15.93
C MET A 244 24.54 -6.73 17.26
N TYR A 245 24.81 -8.04 17.25
CA TYR A 245 25.24 -8.76 18.45
C TYR A 245 26.59 -8.25 18.98
N GLN A 246 27.54 -7.94 18.09
CA GLN A 246 28.82 -7.31 18.49
C GLN A 246 28.61 -5.92 19.10
N LYS A 247 27.68 -5.13 18.54
CA LYS A 247 27.31 -3.85 19.15
C LYS A 247 26.64 -4.04 20.51
N ALA A 248 25.78 -5.06 20.67
CA ALA A 248 25.16 -5.41 21.94
C ALA A 248 26.21 -5.82 22.98
N LEU A 249 27.26 -6.55 22.58
CA LEU A 249 28.40 -6.88 23.43
C LEU A 249 29.09 -5.63 23.96
N ALA A 250 29.33 -4.63 23.10
CA ALA A 250 29.96 -3.37 23.50
C ALA A 250 29.09 -2.54 24.44
N ALA A 251 27.76 -2.60 24.29
CA ALA A 251 26.79 -1.90 25.13
C ALA A 251 26.49 -2.59 26.48
N THR A 252 26.88 -3.85 26.63
CA THR A 252 26.60 -4.64 27.83
C THR A 252 27.67 -4.42 28.89
N HIS A 253 27.26 -4.18 30.14
CA HIS A 253 28.17 -3.84 31.24
C HIS A 253 27.96 -4.65 32.53
N ASP A 254 26.93 -5.49 32.58
CA ASP A 254 26.60 -6.32 33.74
C ASP A 254 26.57 -7.81 33.39
N PHE A 255 26.81 -8.65 34.39
CA PHE A 255 26.89 -10.10 34.23
C PHE A 255 25.61 -10.70 33.61
N SER A 256 24.43 -10.29 34.09
CA SER A 256 23.15 -10.81 33.59
C SER A 256 22.93 -10.47 32.11
N GLY A 257 23.32 -9.28 31.69
CA GLY A 257 23.31 -8.86 30.29
C GLY A 257 24.22 -9.74 29.42
N PHE A 258 25.43 -10.06 29.88
CA PHE A 258 26.33 -10.93 29.12
C PHE A 258 25.78 -12.35 29.00
N VAL A 259 25.17 -12.88 30.08
CA VAL A 259 24.50 -14.19 30.06
C VAL A 259 23.39 -14.22 29.00
N LYS A 260 22.49 -13.22 29.00
CA LYS A 260 21.41 -13.12 27.99
C LYS A 260 21.95 -13.02 26.58
N LEU A 261 23.00 -12.23 26.37
CA LEU A 261 23.64 -12.05 25.07
C LEU A 261 24.29 -13.36 24.60
N LEU A 262 24.93 -14.11 25.49
CA LEU A 262 25.52 -15.41 25.20
C LEU A 262 24.46 -16.43 24.80
N ASP A 263 23.36 -16.51 25.55
CA ASP A 263 22.24 -17.40 25.25
C ASP A 263 21.67 -17.10 23.85
N ALA A 264 21.37 -15.83 23.57
CA ALA A 264 20.88 -15.43 22.25
C ALA A 264 21.92 -15.73 21.15
N THR A 265 23.21 -15.51 21.41
CA THR A 265 24.29 -15.81 20.45
C THR A 265 24.37 -17.30 20.16
N HIS A 266 24.29 -18.15 21.18
CA HIS A 266 24.32 -19.60 21.01
C HIS A 266 23.10 -20.12 20.25
N GLU A 267 21.90 -19.68 20.63
CA GLU A 267 20.64 -20.15 20.04
C GLU A 267 20.42 -19.65 18.61
N LYS A 268 20.70 -18.38 18.34
CA LYS A 268 20.31 -17.73 17.07
C LYS A 268 21.44 -17.68 16.07
N LEU A 269 22.67 -17.50 16.57
CA LEU A 269 23.85 -17.56 15.73
C LEU A 269 24.43 -18.97 15.82
N ALA A 270 24.87 -19.47 16.97
CA ALA A 270 25.89 -20.52 17.04
C ALA A 270 27.22 -20.01 16.46
N ASP A 271 27.58 -18.78 16.81
CA ASP A 271 28.90 -18.21 16.56
C ASP A 271 29.80 -18.43 17.80
N SER A 272 30.61 -19.49 17.75
CA SER A 272 31.52 -19.84 18.84
C SER A 272 32.58 -18.77 19.10
N SER A 273 32.96 -17.98 18.10
CA SER A 273 33.96 -16.93 18.26
C SER A 273 33.40 -15.76 19.06
N LEU A 274 32.17 -15.34 18.74
CA LEU A 274 31.47 -14.30 19.48
C LEU A 274 31.07 -14.79 20.87
N ALA A 275 30.61 -16.04 21.00
CA ALA A 275 30.30 -16.65 22.29
C ALA A 275 31.52 -16.63 23.24
N ARG A 276 32.72 -16.95 22.74
CA ARG A 276 33.96 -16.85 23.51
C ARG A 276 34.24 -15.41 23.95
N ALA A 277 34.10 -14.44 23.05
CA ALA A 277 34.29 -13.03 23.38
C ALA A 277 33.29 -12.51 24.44
N ILE A 278 32.05 -13.01 24.44
CA ILE A 278 31.04 -12.69 25.46
C ILE A 278 31.43 -13.29 26.82
N LEU A 279 31.85 -14.55 26.85
CA LEU A 279 32.29 -15.24 28.08
C LEU A 279 33.49 -14.53 28.72
N GLU A 280 34.49 -14.13 27.94
CA GLU A 280 35.65 -13.37 28.43
C GLU A 280 35.27 -12.01 29.06
N LYS A 281 34.20 -11.38 28.57
CA LYS A 281 33.66 -10.14 29.13
C LYS A 281 32.85 -10.42 30.40
N ALA A 282 32.03 -11.47 30.40
CA ALA A 282 31.27 -11.91 31.56
C ALA A 282 32.19 -12.24 32.74
N GLU A 283 33.30 -12.95 32.50
CA GLU A 283 34.30 -13.31 33.51
C GLU A 283 34.92 -12.08 34.19
N LYS A 284 35.23 -11.05 33.41
CA LYS A 284 35.78 -9.78 33.95
C LYS A 284 34.76 -8.99 34.78
N THR A 285 33.47 -9.29 34.64
CA THR A 285 32.38 -8.63 35.37
C THR A 285 31.86 -9.48 36.53
N ALA A 286 32.14 -10.79 36.54
CA ALA A 286 31.76 -11.68 37.62
C ALA A 286 32.43 -11.29 38.94
N THR A 287 31.66 -11.34 40.02
CA THR A 287 32.10 -10.96 41.38
C THR A 287 31.83 -12.04 42.41
N THR A 288 31.01 -13.04 42.08
CA THR A 288 30.64 -14.12 42.99
C THR A 288 31.10 -15.48 42.47
N THR A 289 31.33 -16.41 43.39
CA THR A 289 31.64 -17.81 43.04
C THR A 289 30.56 -18.43 42.15
N ALA A 290 29.28 -18.08 42.36
CA ALA A 290 28.17 -18.57 41.55
C ALA A 290 28.28 -18.12 40.08
N GLU A 291 28.59 -16.85 39.84
CA GLU A 291 28.79 -16.31 38.49
C GLU A 291 29.98 -16.96 37.77
N PHE A 292 31.10 -17.20 38.47
CA PHE A 292 32.24 -17.92 37.92
C PHE A 292 31.91 -19.38 37.58
N MET A 293 31.16 -20.08 38.44
CA MET A 293 30.69 -21.44 38.16
C MET A 293 29.77 -21.46 36.93
N GLU A 294 28.87 -20.49 36.80
CA GLU A 294 27.98 -20.37 35.63
C GLU A 294 28.78 -20.15 34.33
N ILE A 295 29.82 -19.30 34.35
CA ILE A 295 30.73 -19.13 33.19
C ILE A 295 31.40 -20.45 32.80
N ALA A 296 31.93 -21.20 33.77
CA ALA A 296 32.61 -22.47 33.51
C ALA A 296 31.65 -23.51 32.89
N GLU A 297 30.44 -23.64 33.45
CA GLU A 297 29.40 -24.52 32.92
C GLU A 297 29.01 -24.14 31.49
N ARG A 298 28.78 -22.85 31.23
CA ARG A 298 28.43 -22.33 29.91
C ARG A 298 29.56 -22.51 28.91
N THR A 299 30.82 -22.36 29.33
CA THR A 299 31.99 -22.60 28.47
C THR A 299 32.04 -24.06 28.00
N LEU A 300 31.85 -25.01 28.92
CA LEU A 300 31.82 -26.44 28.58
C LEU A 300 30.66 -26.80 27.65
N THR A 301 29.48 -26.24 27.91
CA THR A 301 28.26 -26.59 27.17
C THR A 301 28.19 -25.93 25.80
N ILE A 302 28.54 -24.65 25.70
CA ILE A 302 28.40 -23.83 24.48
C ILE A 302 29.62 -23.95 23.56
N LEU A 303 30.83 -23.88 24.12
CA LEU A 303 32.06 -23.94 23.31
C LEU A 303 32.60 -25.36 23.14
N GLN A 304 32.13 -26.32 23.95
CA GLN A 304 32.71 -27.66 24.06
C GLN A 304 34.22 -27.63 24.35
N ASP A 305 34.70 -26.52 24.90
CA ASP A 305 36.10 -26.22 25.12
C ASP A 305 36.48 -26.70 26.52
N LYS A 306 37.35 -27.70 26.58
CA LYS A 306 37.83 -28.29 27.84
C LYS A 306 39.12 -27.65 28.35
N GLU A 307 39.72 -26.73 27.59
CA GLU A 307 40.99 -26.08 27.96
C GLU A 307 40.81 -24.79 28.78
N LEU A 308 39.60 -24.21 28.77
CA LEU A 308 39.24 -22.99 29.52
C LEU A 308 38.68 -23.25 30.93
N VAL A 309 38.66 -24.51 31.40
CA VAL A 309 38.09 -24.93 32.70
C VAL A 309 39.15 -25.45 33.65
#